data_AF-A0A3M0W7L4-F1
#
_entry.id   AF-A0A3M0W7L4-F1
#
_cell.length_a   1.000
_cell.length_b   1.000
_cell.length_c   1.000
_cell.angle_alpha   90.00
_cell.angle_beta   90.00
_cell.angle_gamma   90.00
#
_symmetry.space_group_name_H-M   'P 1'
#
loop_
_entity.id
_entity.type
_entity.pdbx_description
1 polymer ?
#
loop_
_entity_poly.entity_id
_entity_poly.type
_entity_poly.pdbx_seq_one_letter_code
_entity_poly.pdbx_strand_id
1 'polypeptide(L)'
;MQQIVLQLVLVSLAWSSPAVSNLESRQGPIPQYVLDYAPLCWLDDSEAYFPSSLTTHLENVYPVVNATKVTNVPAPLTLANLEALNADGDGGEDVYLASNSGIDANPQPAWFYGVKPDSSLSAPGGVVIIADKGDGIVDVFYFYFYSYNQGTWFLGLPSLELGDHVGDWEHNMIRFVNGEPSAIYFSQHSSGQAFTFSVIDKDPASGRPLNFPARGSHANYPTAGQHDHTIPGLDLPVGALLEYTSEGTLWDPLSQALYYHYNVSTSTFCPLNGQPTGFLPFRGHWGDPQLPDSNANQVNFFGFRKYTGGPTGPEDKNLNRSEVCQSSPCVVFDIHPLHLTE
;
A
#
# COMPACT_ATOMS: atom_id res chain seq x y z
N MET A 1 -21.03 -2.96 -83.28
CA MET A 1 -21.47 -3.45 -81.95
C MET A 1 -20.42 -4.41 -81.43
N GLN A 2 -19.49 -3.93 -80.61
CA GLN A 2 -18.61 -4.75 -79.79
C GLN A 2 -18.40 -3.98 -78.49
N GLN A 3 -18.99 -4.47 -77.40
CA GLN A 3 -18.87 -3.89 -76.07
C GLN A 3 -17.52 -4.30 -75.49
N ILE A 4 -16.71 -3.30 -75.12
CA ILE A 4 -15.53 -3.49 -74.29
C ILE A 4 -16.03 -3.50 -72.84
N VAL A 5 -15.97 -4.66 -72.19
CA VAL A 5 -16.23 -4.80 -70.75
C VAL A 5 -14.90 -4.60 -70.04
N LEU A 6 -14.77 -3.47 -69.32
CA LEU A 6 -13.65 -3.20 -68.43
C LEU A 6 -13.97 -3.85 -67.07
N GLN A 7 -13.32 -4.97 -66.75
CA GLN A 7 -13.37 -5.55 -65.41
C GLN A 7 -12.53 -4.68 -64.46
N LEU A 8 -13.19 -3.95 -63.56
CA LEU A 8 -12.53 -3.38 -62.39
C LEU A 8 -12.26 -4.51 -61.39
N VAL A 9 -10.98 -4.84 -61.21
CA VAL A 9 -10.51 -5.63 -60.07
C VAL A 9 -10.43 -4.69 -58.87
N LEU A 10 -11.44 -4.75 -58.00
CA LEU A 10 -11.40 -4.13 -56.67
C LEU A 10 -10.47 -4.98 -55.79
N VAL A 11 -9.24 -4.51 -55.62
CA VAL A 11 -8.34 -5.01 -54.57
C VAL A 11 -8.83 -4.40 -53.25
N SER A 12 -9.61 -5.15 -52.49
CA SER A 12 -9.88 -4.82 -51.10
C SER A 12 -8.59 -5.01 -50.31
N LEU A 13 -7.92 -3.90 -49.98
CA LEU A 13 -6.94 -3.85 -48.90
C LEU A 13 -7.69 -4.15 -47.60
N ALA A 14 -7.68 -5.41 -47.18
CA ALA A 14 -8.08 -5.79 -45.84
C ALA A 14 -7.08 -5.16 -44.88
N TRP A 15 -7.49 -4.08 -44.21
CA TRP A 15 -6.81 -3.64 -43.00
C TRP A 15 -7.06 -4.74 -41.99
N SER A 16 -6.05 -5.58 -41.78
CA SER A 16 -5.99 -6.42 -40.60
C SER A 16 -5.87 -5.48 -39.41
N SER A 17 -7.00 -5.11 -38.81
CA SER A 17 -6.98 -4.74 -37.40
C SER A 17 -6.23 -5.87 -36.69
N PRO A 18 -5.20 -5.58 -35.85
CA PRO A 18 -4.64 -6.63 -35.04
C PRO A 18 -5.81 -7.23 -34.27
N ALA A 19 -6.08 -8.50 -34.53
CA ALA A 19 -7.02 -9.26 -33.72
C ALA A 19 -6.59 -9.03 -32.27
N VAL A 20 -7.55 -8.71 -31.40
CA VAL A 20 -7.40 -8.71 -29.95
C VAL A 20 -6.92 -10.11 -29.60
N SER A 21 -5.61 -10.29 -29.59
CA SER A 21 -4.95 -11.55 -29.35
C SER A 21 -5.06 -11.78 -27.87
N ASN A 22 -5.89 -12.75 -27.51
CA ASN A 22 -5.93 -13.48 -26.25
C ASN A 22 -5.21 -12.78 -25.08
N LEU A 23 -6.01 -12.19 -24.19
CA LEU A 23 -5.68 -11.82 -22.82
C LEU A 23 -5.35 -13.08 -21.97
N GLU A 24 -4.56 -14.01 -22.53
CA GLU A 24 -3.72 -14.84 -21.67
C GLU A 24 -2.75 -13.85 -21.03
N SER A 25 -2.86 -13.78 -19.70
CA SER A 25 -2.12 -12.87 -18.85
C SER A 25 -0.69 -12.66 -19.38
N ARG A 26 -0.24 -11.41 -19.48
CA ARG A 26 1.17 -11.06 -19.66
C ARG A 26 1.95 -11.48 -18.40
N GLN A 27 1.97 -12.77 -18.08
CA GLN A 27 2.79 -13.42 -17.06
C GLN A 27 4.23 -13.54 -17.57
N GLY A 28 4.78 -12.39 -17.94
CA GLY A 28 6.19 -12.22 -18.27
C GLY A 28 7.02 -11.98 -17.01
N PRO A 29 8.36 -11.94 -17.16
CA PRO A 29 9.24 -11.43 -16.13
C PRO A 29 8.85 -10.01 -15.71
N ILE A 30 9.26 -9.59 -14.52
CA ILE A 30 9.06 -8.22 -14.03
C ILE A 30 9.67 -7.25 -15.06
N PRO A 31 8.89 -6.30 -15.62
CA PRO A 31 9.46 -5.29 -16.49
C PRO A 31 10.51 -4.47 -15.75
N GLN A 32 11.66 -4.21 -16.37
CA GLN A 32 12.80 -3.58 -15.68
C GLN A 32 12.45 -2.20 -15.09
N TYR A 33 11.58 -1.42 -15.74
CA TYR A 33 11.11 -0.14 -15.23
C TYR A 33 10.40 -0.24 -13.85
N VAL A 34 9.81 -1.39 -13.51
CA VAL A 34 9.21 -1.64 -12.19
C VAL A 34 10.28 -1.56 -11.09
N LEU A 35 11.49 -1.99 -11.40
CA LEU A 35 12.62 -1.98 -10.47
C LEU A 35 13.34 -0.63 -10.50
N ASP A 36 13.56 -0.08 -11.71
CA ASP A 36 14.32 1.16 -11.92
C ASP A 36 13.63 2.40 -11.31
N TYR A 37 12.30 2.38 -11.22
CA TYR A 37 11.50 3.49 -10.68
C TYR A 37 10.84 3.18 -9.34
N ALA A 38 11.17 2.06 -8.68
CA ALA A 38 10.62 1.73 -7.37
C ALA A 38 11.01 2.82 -6.34
N PRO A 39 10.12 3.23 -5.42
CA PRO A 39 10.50 4.21 -4.41
C PRO A 39 11.60 3.72 -3.47
N LEU A 40 12.45 4.64 -3.04
CA LEU A 40 13.32 4.48 -1.88
C LEU A 40 12.70 5.21 -0.70
N CYS A 41 12.69 4.58 0.48
CA CYS A 41 12.04 5.12 1.66
C CYS A 41 13.06 5.69 2.64
N TRP A 42 12.97 6.97 2.96
CA TRP A 42 13.67 7.58 4.08
C TRP A 42 12.80 7.49 5.32
N LEU A 43 13.14 6.56 6.22
CA LEU A 43 12.48 6.43 7.52
C LEU A 43 13.00 7.51 8.48
N ASP A 44 12.10 8.08 9.28
CA ASP A 44 12.42 9.19 10.20
C ASP A 44 13.60 8.87 11.14
N ASP A 45 14.39 9.88 11.50
CA ASP A 45 15.53 9.77 12.41
C ASP A 45 15.15 9.22 13.80
N SER A 46 13.89 9.44 14.18
CA SER A 46 13.30 9.05 15.45
C SER A 46 12.29 7.91 15.28
N GLU A 47 12.28 7.23 14.12
CA GLU A 47 11.43 6.06 13.90
C GLU A 47 11.73 4.95 14.92
N ALA A 48 10.66 4.40 15.50
CA ALA A 48 10.70 3.29 16.44
C ALA A 48 10.06 2.03 15.83
N TYR A 49 9.11 2.19 14.91
CA TYR A 49 8.33 1.13 14.29
C TYR A 49 8.79 0.95 12.85
N PHE A 50 9.71 0.00 12.65
CA PHE A 50 10.35 -0.25 11.36
C PHE A 50 9.56 -1.28 10.51
N PRO A 51 9.90 -1.42 9.21
CA PRO A 51 9.31 -2.43 8.35
C PRO A 51 9.33 -3.82 8.98
N SER A 52 8.21 -4.54 8.81
CA SER A 52 7.91 -5.72 9.59
C SER A 52 7.68 -6.96 8.72
N SER A 53 8.09 -8.11 9.24
CA SER A 53 7.94 -9.40 8.55
C SER A 53 6.49 -9.84 8.66
N LEU A 54 5.83 -10.02 7.51
CA LEU A 54 4.45 -10.53 7.47
C LEU A 54 4.33 -11.90 8.16
N THR A 55 5.34 -12.76 8.01
CA THR A 55 5.37 -14.07 8.69
C THR A 55 5.43 -13.89 10.21
N THR A 56 6.32 -13.03 10.71
CA THR A 56 6.45 -12.77 12.15
C THR A 56 5.18 -12.14 12.71
N HIS A 57 4.53 -11.26 11.95
CA HIS A 57 3.22 -10.73 12.32
C HIS A 57 2.19 -11.85 12.48
N LEU A 58 2.05 -12.73 11.48
CA LEU A 58 1.09 -13.85 11.51
C LEU A 58 1.36 -14.87 12.62
N GLU A 59 2.61 -15.04 13.04
CA GLU A 59 2.97 -15.88 14.20
C GLU A 59 2.48 -15.30 15.54
N ASN A 60 2.21 -13.99 15.59
CA ASN A 60 1.88 -13.27 16.82
C ASN A 60 0.40 -12.82 16.91
N VAL A 61 -0.44 -13.26 15.98
CA VAL A 61 -1.86 -12.90 15.93
C VAL A 61 -2.76 -14.14 15.85
N TYR A 62 -4.05 -13.95 16.08
CA TYR A 62 -5.07 -14.96 15.89
C TYR A 62 -6.38 -14.33 15.39
N PRO A 63 -7.19 -15.06 14.61
CA PRO A 63 -8.40 -14.50 14.03
C PRO A 63 -9.51 -14.40 15.07
N VAL A 64 -10.21 -13.27 15.09
CA VAL A 64 -11.39 -13.02 15.91
C VAL A 64 -12.52 -12.44 15.06
N VAL A 65 -13.76 -12.80 15.40
CA VAL A 65 -14.99 -12.19 14.87
C VAL A 65 -15.84 -11.79 16.07
N ASN A 66 -16.30 -10.54 16.12
CA ASN A 66 -17.06 -10.01 17.26
C ASN A 66 -16.38 -10.31 18.62
N ALA A 67 -15.07 -10.04 18.70
CA ALA A 67 -14.20 -10.31 19.87
C ALA A 67 -14.14 -11.78 20.32
N THR A 68 -14.60 -12.73 19.50
CA THR A 68 -14.54 -14.17 19.77
C THR A 68 -13.53 -14.83 18.85
N LYS A 69 -12.59 -15.60 19.42
CA LYS A 69 -11.58 -16.34 18.66
C LYS A 69 -12.22 -17.36 17.73
N VAL A 70 -11.80 -17.36 16.46
CA VAL A 70 -12.20 -18.38 15.49
C VAL A 70 -11.36 -19.64 15.72
N THR A 71 -12.02 -20.82 15.81
CA THR A 71 -11.36 -22.06 16.25
C THR A 71 -11.06 -23.06 15.13
N ASN A 72 -11.71 -22.97 13.97
CA ASN A 72 -11.59 -23.92 12.87
C ASN A 72 -10.79 -23.35 11.68
N VAL A 73 -9.67 -22.71 11.98
CA VAL A 73 -8.83 -22.00 11.01
C VAL A 73 -7.52 -22.77 10.77
N PRO A 74 -6.82 -22.51 9.66
CA PRO A 74 -5.47 -23.02 9.46
C PRO A 74 -4.55 -22.66 10.64
N ALA A 75 -3.75 -23.62 11.09
CA ALA A 75 -2.79 -23.43 12.16
C ALA A 75 -1.46 -24.13 11.78
N PRO A 76 -0.35 -23.39 11.62
CA PRO A 76 -0.23 -21.93 11.77
C PRO A 76 -0.96 -21.15 10.65
N LEU A 77 -1.31 -19.90 10.95
CA LEU A 77 -1.64 -18.92 9.91
C LEU A 77 -0.36 -18.59 9.13
N THR A 78 -0.47 -18.52 7.81
CA THR A 78 0.65 -18.25 6.91
C THR A 78 0.18 -17.39 5.75
N LEU A 79 1.14 -16.80 5.03
CA LEU A 79 0.83 -16.05 3.81
C LEU A 79 0.15 -16.89 2.72
N ALA A 80 0.21 -18.23 2.82
CA ALA A 80 -0.35 -19.15 1.83
C ALA A 80 -1.78 -19.60 2.14
N ASN A 81 -2.32 -19.29 3.32
CA ASN A 81 -3.62 -19.82 3.76
C ASN A 81 -4.54 -18.78 4.44
N LEU A 82 -4.14 -17.51 4.48
CA LEU A 82 -4.88 -16.46 5.19
C LEU A 82 -6.26 -16.20 4.55
N GLU A 83 -6.41 -16.40 3.25
CA GLU A 83 -7.68 -16.30 2.51
C GLU A 83 -8.73 -17.29 2.98
N ALA A 84 -8.33 -18.38 3.64
CA ALA A 84 -9.29 -19.33 4.21
C ALA A 84 -10.19 -18.67 5.26
N LEU A 85 -9.72 -17.60 5.92
CA LEU A 85 -10.49 -16.80 6.87
C LEU A 85 -11.64 -16.04 6.21
N ASN A 86 -11.66 -15.90 4.88
CA ASN A 86 -12.80 -15.31 4.16
C ASN A 86 -14.06 -16.18 4.24
N ALA A 87 -13.97 -17.42 4.73
CA ALA A 87 -15.13 -18.27 4.99
C ALA A 87 -15.81 -18.00 6.35
N ASP A 88 -15.18 -17.21 7.21
CA ASP A 88 -15.68 -16.86 8.53
C ASP A 88 -16.37 -15.48 8.52
N GLY A 89 -17.18 -15.20 9.55
CA GLY A 89 -17.82 -13.89 9.72
C GLY A 89 -18.71 -13.49 8.54
N ASP A 90 -18.67 -12.22 8.15
CA ASP A 90 -19.31 -11.66 6.97
C ASP A 90 -18.43 -11.80 5.71
N GLY A 91 -18.10 -13.04 5.38
CA GLY A 91 -17.23 -13.35 4.24
C GLY A 91 -15.79 -12.83 4.41
N GLY A 92 -15.30 -12.83 5.65
CA GLY A 92 -13.98 -12.35 6.05
C GLY A 92 -13.89 -10.88 6.45
N GLU A 93 -14.87 -10.04 6.10
CA GLU A 93 -14.75 -8.58 6.27
C GLU A 93 -14.68 -8.14 7.73
N ASP A 94 -15.33 -8.85 8.65
CA ASP A 94 -15.33 -8.59 10.08
C ASP A 94 -14.36 -9.50 10.87
N VAL A 95 -13.44 -10.18 10.17
CA VAL A 95 -12.36 -10.95 10.78
C VAL A 95 -11.19 -10.04 11.09
N TYR A 96 -10.76 -10.01 12.35
CA TYR A 96 -9.60 -9.25 12.83
C TYR A 96 -8.47 -10.20 13.23
N LEU A 97 -7.25 -9.90 12.81
CA LEU A 97 -6.03 -10.59 13.25
C LEU A 97 -5.52 -10.00 14.58
N ALA A 98 -6.20 -10.33 15.67
CA ALA A 98 -5.90 -9.75 16.98
C ALA A 98 -4.55 -10.21 17.54
N SER A 99 -3.81 -9.28 18.15
CA SER A 99 -2.53 -9.55 18.79
C SER A 99 -2.67 -10.55 19.95
N ASN A 100 -1.75 -11.51 20.03
CA ASN A 100 -1.62 -12.42 21.18
C ASN A 100 -1.35 -11.66 22.49
N SER A 101 -0.75 -10.46 22.42
CA SER A 101 -0.42 -9.63 23.58
C SER A 101 -1.46 -8.53 23.85
N GLY A 102 -2.36 -8.27 22.89
CA GLY A 102 -3.24 -7.10 22.86
C GLY A 102 -2.56 -5.86 22.26
N ILE A 103 -3.38 -4.99 21.68
CA ILE A 103 -2.99 -3.70 21.09
C ILE A 103 -2.46 -2.68 22.12
N ASP A 104 -2.97 -2.71 23.36
CA ASP A 104 -2.58 -1.84 24.47
C ASP A 104 -1.57 -2.48 25.43
N ALA A 105 -0.83 -3.49 24.97
CA ALA A 105 0.17 -4.19 25.75
C ALA A 105 1.26 -3.24 26.29
N ASN A 106 1.54 -3.35 27.59
CA ASN A 106 2.61 -2.60 28.26
C ASN A 106 3.41 -3.53 29.20
N PRO A 107 4.71 -3.79 28.91
CA PRO A 107 5.48 -3.28 27.78
C PRO A 107 4.96 -3.78 26.42
N GLN A 108 5.16 -2.99 25.36
CA GLN A 108 4.83 -3.41 23.99
C GLN A 108 5.71 -4.62 23.59
N PRO A 109 5.14 -5.59 22.87
CA PRO A 109 5.89 -6.77 22.45
C PRO A 109 6.92 -6.40 21.38
N ALA A 110 8.08 -7.06 21.40
CA ALA A 110 9.22 -6.72 20.55
C ALA A 110 8.91 -6.73 19.04
N TRP A 111 7.97 -7.57 18.59
CA TRP A 111 7.61 -7.69 17.19
C TRP A 111 6.82 -6.49 16.63
N PHE A 112 6.30 -5.60 17.48
CA PHE A 112 5.69 -4.34 17.04
C PHE A 112 6.73 -3.40 16.40
N TYR A 113 7.98 -3.42 16.87
CA TYR A 113 9.02 -2.48 16.43
C TYR A 113 9.66 -2.82 15.08
N GLY A 114 9.32 -3.97 14.49
CA GLY A 114 9.88 -4.41 13.20
C GLY A 114 11.40 -4.57 13.23
N VAL A 115 12.03 -4.38 12.06
CA VAL A 115 13.49 -4.50 11.90
C VAL A 115 14.04 -3.26 11.24
N LYS A 116 14.90 -2.52 11.95
CA LYS A 116 15.59 -1.35 11.40
C LYS A 116 16.45 -1.75 10.20
N PRO A 117 16.27 -1.12 9.02
CA PRO A 117 17.13 -1.34 7.87
C PRO A 117 18.59 -1.04 8.18
N ASP A 118 19.47 -1.92 7.72
CA ASP A 118 20.91 -1.80 7.88
C ASP A 118 21.64 -2.42 6.68
N SER A 119 22.97 -2.35 6.69
CA SER A 119 23.80 -2.90 5.62
C SER A 119 23.76 -4.43 5.50
N SER A 120 23.16 -5.14 6.47
CA SER A 120 22.98 -6.59 6.41
C SER A 120 21.72 -7.00 5.65
N LEU A 121 20.90 -6.03 5.22
CA LEU A 121 19.62 -6.24 4.55
C LEU A 121 18.66 -7.11 5.38
N SER A 122 18.72 -6.98 6.71
CA SER A 122 17.89 -7.75 7.65
C SER A 122 16.42 -7.31 7.65
N ALA A 123 16.16 -6.04 7.30
CA ALA A 123 14.81 -5.51 7.22
C ALA A 123 14.00 -6.18 6.10
N PRO A 124 12.74 -6.56 6.38
CA PRO A 124 11.81 -7.06 5.38
C PRO A 124 11.66 -6.11 4.18
N GLY A 125 11.41 -6.69 3.01
CA GLY A 125 11.05 -5.94 1.81
C GLY A 125 9.56 -5.63 1.76
N GLY A 126 9.15 -4.97 0.68
CA GLY A 126 7.75 -4.66 0.39
C GLY A 126 7.03 -5.76 -0.39
N VAL A 127 5.79 -5.45 -0.78
CA VAL A 127 5.01 -6.26 -1.72
C VAL A 127 4.75 -5.43 -2.97
N VAL A 128 5.24 -5.90 -4.12
CA VAL A 128 5.09 -5.25 -5.41
C VAL A 128 3.99 -5.92 -6.20
N ILE A 129 2.95 -5.16 -6.54
CA ILE A 129 1.80 -5.65 -7.31
C ILE A 129 1.70 -4.88 -8.62
N ILE A 130 1.80 -5.61 -9.72
CA ILE A 130 1.78 -5.07 -11.09
C ILE A 130 0.38 -5.29 -11.67
N ALA A 131 -0.38 -4.22 -11.86
CA ALA A 131 -1.71 -4.25 -12.45
C ALA A 131 -1.65 -3.71 -13.89
N ASP A 132 -1.55 -4.60 -14.88
CA ASP A 132 -1.68 -4.25 -16.30
C ASP A 132 -3.15 -3.97 -16.63
N LYS A 133 -3.43 -2.74 -17.05
CA LYS A 133 -4.78 -2.24 -17.35
C LYS A 133 -5.10 -2.24 -18.84
N GLY A 134 -4.18 -2.69 -19.69
CA GLY A 134 -4.28 -2.59 -21.14
C GLY A 134 -3.88 -1.21 -21.66
N ASP A 135 -3.85 -1.08 -23.00
CA ASP A 135 -3.55 0.18 -23.71
C ASP A 135 -2.26 0.89 -23.28
N GLY A 136 -1.29 0.10 -22.81
CA GLY A 136 0.01 0.59 -22.33
C GLY A 136 -0.02 1.16 -20.91
N ILE A 137 -1.16 1.13 -20.22
CA ILE A 137 -1.30 1.59 -18.84
C ILE A 137 -1.00 0.43 -17.90
N VAL A 138 -0.02 0.63 -17.02
CA VAL A 138 0.32 -0.31 -15.95
C VAL A 138 0.43 0.49 -14.66
N ASP A 139 -0.36 0.12 -13.65
CA ASP A 139 -0.21 0.66 -12.30
C ASP A 139 0.60 -0.33 -11.47
N VAL A 140 1.67 0.15 -10.84
CA VAL A 140 2.52 -0.66 -9.97
C VAL A 140 2.40 -0.15 -8.56
N PHE A 141 1.95 -1.01 -7.66
CA PHE A 141 1.82 -0.71 -6.25
C PHE A 141 3.03 -1.27 -5.49
N TYR A 142 3.63 -0.43 -4.65
CA TYR A 142 4.74 -0.78 -3.77
C TYR A 142 4.23 -0.67 -2.33
N PHE A 143 3.80 -1.80 -1.77
CA PHE A 143 3.26 -1.89 -0.42
C PHE A 143 4.35 -2.05 0.63
N TYR A 144 4.17 -1.40 1.76
CA TYR A 144 5.00 -1.43 2.95
C TYR A 144 4.17 -1.93 4.11
N PHE A 145 4.75 -2.77 4.95
CA PHE A 145 4.06 -3.36 6.09
C PHE A 145 4.79 -3.07 7.40
N TYR A 146 4.02 -2.63 8.40
CA TYR A 146 4.49 -2.41 9.76
C TYR A 146 3.60 -3.21 10.71
N SER A 147 4.19 -3.82 11.74
CA SER A 147 3.41 -4.61 12.71
C SER A 147 2.61 -3.75 13.68
N TYR A 148 2.93 -2.46 13.75
CA TYR A 148 2.27 -1.51 14.62
C TYR A 148 2.36 -0.11 14.03
N ASN A 149 1.23 0.58 14.03
CA ASN A 149 1.11 2.00 13.75
C ASN A 149 0.94 2.71 15.09
N GLN A 150 1.82 3.66 15.37
CA GLN A 150 1.60 4.64 16.43
C GLN A 150 0.90 5.84 15.81
N GLY A 151 -0.30 6.12 16.33
CA GLY A 151 -1.13 7.20 15.87
C GLY A 151 -0.53 8.58 16.18
N THR A 152 -1.29 9.62 15.83
CA THR A 152 -0.78 10.99 15.85
C THR A 152 -1.22 11.74 17.11
N TRP A 153 -0.39 12.72 17.52
CA TRP A 153 -0.68 13.54 18.69
C TRP A 153 -1.48 14.78 18.31
N PHE A 154 -2.71 14.88 18.82
CA PHE A 154 -3.51 16.09 18.63
C PHE A 154 -2.83 17.29 19.31
N LEU A 155 -2.50 18.32 18.51
CA LEU A 155 -1.72 19.50 18.91
C LEU A 155 -0.38 19.16 19.57
N GLY A 156 0.23 18.03 19.20
CA GLY A 156 1.50 17.58 19.78
C GLY A 156 1.41 17.17 21.25
N LEU A 157 0.20 16.95 21.79
CA LEU A 157 -0.01 16.52 23.17
C LEU A 157 0.08 14.99 23.26
N PRO A 158 1.08 14.40 23.95
CA PRO A 158 1.22 12.94 24.05
C PRO A 158 0.03 12.26 24.74
N SER A 159 -0.70 12.98 25.60
CA SER A 159 -1.92 12.49 26.24
C SER A 159 -3.10 12.34 25.27
N LEU A 160 -2.99 12.88 24.05
CA LEU A 160 -3.99 12.82 22.99
C LEU A 160 -3.39 12.15 21.73
N GLU A 161 -2.68 11.05 21.95
CA GLU A 161 -2.30 10.09 20.92
C GLU A 161 -3.53 9.30 20.46
N LEU A 162 -3.80 9.34 19.15
CA LEU A 162 -5.02 8.82 18.55
C LEU A 162 -4.69 8.03 17.27
N GLY A 163 -5.32 6.87 17.09
CA GLY A 163 -5.19 6.06 15.87
C GLY A 163 -4.16 4.93 15.94
N ASP A 164 -3.70 4.53 17.12
CA ASP A 164 -2.85 3.36 17.29
C ASP A 164 -3.56 2.10 16.78
N HIS A 165 -2.86 1.27 16.00
CA HIS A 165 -3.34 -0.06 15.62
C HIS A 165 -2.23 -1.07 15.39
N VAL A 166 -2.53 -2.33 15.69
CA VAL A 166 -1.67 -3.46 15.27
C VAL A 166 -1.85 -3.63 13.77
N GLY A 167 -0.73 -3.89 13.08
CA GLY A 167 -0.63 -4.06 11.63
C GLY A 167 -0.90 -2.77 10.86
N ASP A 168 -0.13 -2.53 9.80
CA ASP A 168 -0.33 -1.37 8.95
C ASP A 168 0.11 -1.63 7.51
N TRP A 169 -0.72 -1.19 6.56
CA TRP A 169 -0.50 -1.35 5.13
C TRP A 169 -0.53 0.01 4.44
N GLU A 170 0.66 0.43 4.05
CA GLU A 170 0.93 1.70 3.39
C GLU A 170 1.52 1.43 2.00
N HIS A 171 1.43 2.39 1.06
CA HIS A 171 1.95 2.19 -0.29
C HIS A 171 2.22 3.46 -1.08
N ASN A 172 3.14 3.33 -2.03
CA ASN A 172 3.12 4.15 -3.24
C ASN A 172 2.48 3.39 -4.39
N MET A 173 1.92 4.12 -5.35
CA MET A 173 1.56 3.56 -6.66
C MET A 173 2.13 4.44 -7.75
N ILE A 174 2.81 3.84 -8.73
CA ILE A 174 3.31 4.54 -9.91
C ILE A 174 2.53 4.07 -11.13
N ARG A 175 1.95 5.02 -11.86
CA ARG A 175 1.33 4.77 -13.16
C ARG A 175 2.38 4.88 -14.24
N PHE A 176 2.47 3.86 -15.07
CA PHE A 176 3.29 3.82 -16.27
C PHE A 176 2.41 3.90 -17.51
N VAL A 177 2.87 4.64 -18.51
CA VAL A 177 2.25 4.71 -19.84
C VAL A 177 3.32 4.30 -20.85
N ASN A 178 3.13 3.14 -21.48
CA ASN A 178 4.10 2.51 -22.38
C ASN A 178 5.49 2.30 -21.75
N GLY A 179 5.53 2.03 -20.45
CA GLY A 179 6.76 1.78 -19.69
C GLY A 179 7.43 3.03 -19.12
N GLU A 180 6.91 4.23 -19.40
CA GLU A 180 7.41 5.48 -18.82
C GLU A 180 6.55 5.92 -17.63
N PRO A 181 7.14 6.29 -16.48
CA PRO A 181 6.37 6.70 -15.31
C PRO A 181 5.72 8.08 -15.55
N SER A 182 4.40 8.16 -15.39
CA SER A 182 3.62 9.38 -15.61
C SER A 182 3.24 10.09 -14.32
N ALA A 183 2.83 9.34 -13.30
CA ALA A 183 2.40 9.87 -12.01
C ALA A 183 2.71 8.89 -10.88
N ILE A 184 2.81 9.41 -9.67
CA ILE A 184 2.98 8.65 -8.44
C ILE A 184 1.98 9.11 -7.38
N TYR A 185 1.42 8.15 -6.66
CA TYR A 185 0.52 8.32 -5.53
C TYR A 185 1.25 7.97 -4.23
N PHE A 186 1.00 8.75 -3.19
CA PHE A 186 1.47 8.53 -1.83
C PHE A 186 0.26 8.30 -0.93
N SER A 187 0.11 7.11 -0.34
CA SER A 187 -1.01 6.85 0.59
C SER A 187 -0.81 7.58 1.91
N GLN A 188 -1.88 8.18 2.41
CA GLN A 188 -1.92 8.90 3.66
C GLN A 188 -3.23 8.53 4.35
N HIS A 189 -3.14 7.72 5.41
CA HIS A 189 -4.30 7.28 6.17
C HIS A 189 -5.35 6.61 5.26
N SER A 190 -6.58 7.13 5.21
CA SER A 190 -7.66 6.63 4.36
C SER A 190 -7.67 7.21 2.93
N SER A 191 -6.68 8.02 2.54
CA SER A 191 -6.59 8.68 1.23
C SER A 191 -5.12 8.84 0.83
N GLY A 192 -4.74 9.96 0.22
CA GLY A 192 -3.39 10.25 -0.24
C GLY A 192 -3.34 11.39 -1.24
N GLN A 193 -2.13 11.64 -1.74
CA GLN A 193 -1.86 12.68 -2.75
C GLN A 193 -1.21 12.07 -3.99
N ALA A 194 -1.50 12.64 -5.15
CA ALA A 194 -0.89 12.24 -6.42
C ALA A 194 -0.10 13.39 -7.04
N PHE A 195 1.03 13.04 -7.67
CA PHE A 195 1.93 13.98 -8.31
C PHE A 195 2.34 13.48 -9.68
N THR A 196 2.62 14.40 -10.59
CA THR A 196 3.31 14.08 -11.85
C THR A 196 4.69 13.53 -11.51
N PHE A 197 5.10 12.42 -12.12
CA PHE A 197 6.34 11.74 -11.72
C PHE A 197 7.61 12.61 -11.90
N SER A 198 7.58 13.52 -12.88
CA SER A 198 8.68 14.43 -13.16
C SER A 198 8.96 15.44 -12.06
N VAL A 199 7.98 15.76 -11.19
CA VAL A 199 8.14 16.77 -10.14
C VAL A 199 8.61 16.21 -8.80
N ILE A 200 8.78 14.89 -8.70
CA ILE A 200 9.23 14.22 -7.48
C ILE A 200 10.74 14.14 -7.42
N ASP A 201 11.29 14.45 -6.24
CA ASP A 201 12.71 14.30 -5.92
C ASP A 201 13.16 12.84 -6.08
N LYS A 202 14.41 12.69 -6.54
CA LYS A 202 15.00 11.38 -6.86
C LYS A 202 16.33 11.24 -6.15
N ASP A 203 16.62 10.03 -5.70
CA ASP A 203 17.95 9.69 -5.19
C ASP A 203 19.00 9.93 -6.29
N PRO A 204 20.04 10.75 -6.06
CA PRO A 204 21.01 11.10 -7.10
C PRO A 204 21.87 9.90 -7.54
N ALA A 205 22.00 8.85 -6.73
CA ALA A 205 22.81 7.69 -7.06
C ALA A 205 22.08 6.69 -7.97
N SER A 206 20.79 6.44 -7.72
CA SER A 206 19.98 5.44 -8.43
C SER A 206 18.98 6.05 -9.41
N GLY A 207 18.58 7.31 -9.25
CA GLY A 207 17.51 7.96 -10.00
C GLY A 207 16.10 7.56 -9.56
N ARG A 208 15.96 6.73 -8.51
CA ARG A 208 14.68 6.27 -7.96
C ARG A 208 13.96 7.38 -7.19
N PRO A 209 12.62 7.46 -7.24
CA PRO A 209 11.87 8.49 -6.51
C PRO A 209 12.00 8.29 -4.99
N LEU A 210 12.02 9.40 -4.26
CA LEU A 210 12.08 9.39 -2.81
C LEU A 210 10.68 9.36 -2.21
N ASN A 211 10.54 8.58 -1.14
CA ASN A 211 9.36 8.47 -0.31
C ASN A 211 9.74 8.67 1.15
N PHE A 212 8.88 9.36 1.90
CA PHE A 212 9.12 9.69 3.30
C PHE A 212 7.94 9.21 4.14
N PRO A 213 7.96 7.97 4.65
CA PRO A 213 6.98 7.50 5.63
C PRO A 213 7.07 8.33 6.92
N ALA A 214 5.92 8.81 7.40
CA ALA A 214 5.83 9.53 8.65
C ALA A 214 6.16 8.63 9.84
N ARG A 215 6.84 9.22 10.84
CA ARG A 215 7.21 8.51 12.06
C ARG A 215 5.96 7.93 12.74
N GLY A 216 5.96 6.62 12.96
CA GLY A 216 4.93 5.92 13.72
C GLY A 216 3.64 5.66 12.94
N SER A 217 3.08 6.66 12.27
CA SER A 217 1.84 6.52 11.50
C SER A 217 2.04 6.02 10.07
N HIS A 218 3.27 6.05 9.57
CA HIS A 218 3.71 5.50 8.28
C HIS A 218 3.03 6.04 7.02
N ALA A 219 2.17 7.05 7.14
CA ALA A 219 1.63 7.81 6.02
C ALA A 219 2.78 8.34 5.14
N ASN A 220 2.61 8.24 3.82
CA ASN A 220 3.68 8.46 2.86
C ASN A 220 3.64 9.89 2.34
N TYR A 221 4.81 10.52 2.31
CA TYR A 221 4.96 11.90 1.85
C TYR A 221 6.06 12.02 0.79
N PRO A 222 5.92 12.99 -0.13
CA PRO A 222 6.90 13.20 -1.19
C PRO A 222 8.14 14.00 -0.72
N THR A 223 8.12 14.56 0.50
CA THR A 223 9.20 15.38 1.07
C THR A 223 9.42 15.06 2.54
N ALA A 224 10.61 15.37 3.04
CA ALA A 224 10.86 15.48 4.47
C ALA A 224 10.20 16.74 5.06
N GLY A 225 9.90 16.73 6.36
CA GLY A 225 9.41 17.88 7.09
C GLY A 225 8.19 17.57 7.96
N GLN A 226 7.34 18.57 8.08
CA GLN A 226 6.12 18.53 8.88
C GLN A 226 4.91 18.50 7.96
N HIS A 227 4.01 17.57 8.22
CA HIS A 227 2.83 17.29 7.39
C HIS A 227 1.58 17.27 8.26
N ASP A 228 0.64 18.18 8.03
CA ASP A 228 -0.66 18.18 8.70
C ASP A 228 -1.68 17.43 7.85
N HIS A 229 -2.46 16.57 8.50
CA HIS A 229 -3.56 15.84 7.85
C HIS A 229 -4.91 16.12 8.54
N THR A 230 -5.07 17.28 9.18
CA THR A 230 -6.35 17.65 9.83
C THR A 230 -7.51 17.64 8.84
N ILE A 231 -7.23 17.95 7.56
CA ILE A 231 -8.18 17.83 6.45
C ILE A 231 -7.76 16.62 5.61
N PRO A 232 -8.59 15.56 5.53
CA PRO A 232 -8.24 14.37 4.74
C PRO A 232 -7.90 14.71 3.28
N GLY A 233 -6.74 14.24 2.82
CA GLY A 233 -6.26 14.46 1.44
C GLY A 233 -5.64 15.85 1.18
N LEU A 234 -5.46 16.67 2.20
CA LEU A 234 -4.78 17.97 2.10
C LEU A 234 -3.65 18.04 3.13
N ASP A 235 -2.42 17.95 2.62
CA ASP A 235 -1.19 18.15 3.40
C ASP A 235 -0.90 19.65 3.56
N LEU A 236 -0.82 20.11 4.82
CA LEU A 236 -0.47 21.49 5.18
C LEU A 236 0.77 21.51 6.08
N PRO A 237 1.63 22.54 6.02
CA PRO A 237 2.82 22.60 6.86
C PRO A 237 2.49 22.84 8.34
N VAL A 238 1.24 23.20 8.68
CA VAL A 238 0.77 23.48 10.05
C VAL A 238 -0.67 23.01 10.23
N GLY A 239 -0.99 22.51 11.42
CA GLY A 239 -2.37 22.20 11.81
C GLY A 239 -2.43 21.42 13.12
N ALA A 240 -3.54 20.69 13.32
CA ALA A 240 -3.85 20.05 14.59
C ALA A 240 -3.38 18.60 14.70
N LEU A 241 -3.08 17.95 13.57
CA LEU A 241 -2.63 16.56 13.50
C LEU A 241 -1.36 16.51 12.65
N LEU A 242 -0.22 16.71 13.33
CA LEU A 242 1.08 16.83 12.69
C LEU A 242 1.82 15.50 12.66
N GLU A 243 2.33 15.20 11.49
CA GLU A 243 3.24 14.10 11.19
C GLU A 243 4.62 14.64 10.83
N TYR A 244 5.62 13.81 11.05
CA TYR A 244 7.03 14.20 10.89
C TYR A 244 7.76 13.15 10.07
N THR A 245 8.53 13.65 9.10
CA THR A 245 9.35 12.85 8.19
C THR A 245 10.75 13.45 8.12
N SER A 246 11.77 12.60 7.93
CA SER A 246 13.15 13.05 7.78
C SER A 246 14.02 12.02 7.07
N GLU A 247 15.22 12.43 6.65
CA GLU A 247 16.23 11.58 6.01
C GLU A 247 17.03 10.76 7.05
N GLY A 248 16.34 9.96 7.86
CA GLY A 248 16.95 9.16 8.90
C GLY A 248 17.64 7.90 8.37
N THR A 249 16.86 6.83 8.20
CA THR A 249 17.36 5.52 7.73
C THR A 249 16.85 5.22 6.34
N LEU A 250 17.75 5.12 5.35
CA LEU A 250 17.37 4.74 4.00
C LEU A 250 17.04 3.25 3.93
N TRP A 251 15.88 2.94 3.37
CA TRP A 251 15.37 1.60 3.14
C TRP A 251 15.10 1.39 1.66
N ASP A 252 15.57 0.26 1.13
CA ASP A 252 15.16 -0.23 -0.19
C ASP A 252 14.13 -1.36 -0.04
N PRO A 253 12.84 -1.10 -0.30
CA PRO A 253 11.78 -2.09 -0.21
C PRO A 253 11.97 -3.28 -1.17
N LEU A 254 12.80 -3.17 -2.21
CA LEU A 254 13.01 -4.26 -3.17
C LEU A 254 13.93 -5.39 -2.66
N SER A 255 14.74 -5.13 -1.65
CA SER A 255 15.80 -6.05 -1.16
C SER A 255 15.31 -7.46 -0.82
N GLN A 256 14.09 -7.58 -0.28
CA GLN A 256 13.43 -8.85 0.02
C GLN A 256 11.95 -8.84 -0.43
N ALA A 257 11.65 -8.15 -1.54
CA ALA A 257 10.27 -7.96 -1.97
C ALA A 257 9.59 -9.24 -2.48
N LEU A 258 8.27 -9.30 -2.26
CA LEU A 258 7.38 -10.22 -2.95
C LEU A 258 6.79 -9.54 -4.19
N TYR A 259 6.60 -10.28 -5.28
CA TYR A 259 6.19 -9.75 -6.57
C TYR A 259 4.99 -10.52 -7.12
N TYR A 260 3.99 -9.78 -7.56
CA TYR A 260 2.73 -10.34 -8.07
C TYR A 260 2.28 -9.57 -9.31
N HIS A 261 1.73 -10.32 -10.28
CA HIS A 261 0.84 -9.74 -11.28
C HIS A 261 -0.58 -9.77 -10.75
N TYR A 262 -1.34 -8.69 -10.95
CA TYR A 262 -2.77 -8.63 -10.63
C TYR A 262 -3.59 -8.57 -11.92
N ASN A 263 -4.49 -9.53 -12.09
CA ASN A 263 -5.43 -9.52 -13.20
C ASN A 263 -6.64 -8.67 -12.81
N VAL A 264 -6.71 -7.46 -13.37
CA VAL A 264 -7.78 -6.49 -13.10
C VAL A 264 -9.17 -6.93 -13.58
N SER A 265 -9.27 -7.89 -14.51
CA SER A 265 -10.55 -8.38 -15.02
C SER A 265 -11.14 -9.46 -14.12
N THR A 266 -10.30 -10.31 -13.54
CA THR A 266 -10.73 -11.42 -12.68
C THR A 266 -10.54 -11.15 -11.19
N SER A 267 -9.87 -10.06 -10.83
CA SER A 267 -9.46 -9.74 -9.45
C SER A 267 -8.65 -10.88 -8.82
N THR A 268 -7.61 -11.35 -9.54
CA THR A 268 -6.79 -12.47 -9.07
C THR A 268 -5.31 -12.15 -9.09
N PHE A 269 -4.61 -12.60 -8.06
CA PHE A 269 -3.16 -12.48 -7.94
C PHE A 269 -2.44 -13.67 -8.56
N CYS A 270 -1.39 -13.40 -9.32
CA CYS A 270 -0.51 -14.40 -9.92
C CYS A 270 0.89 -14.18 -9.35
N PRO A 271 1.42 -15.13 -8.56
CA PRO A 271 2.72 -14.96 -7.92
C PRO A 271 3.84 -15.12 -8.93
N LEU A 272 4.91 -14.35 -8.75
CA LEU A 272 6.18 -14.66 -9.38
C LEU A 272 6.98 -15.60 -8.50
N ASN A 273 7.72 -16.52 -9.12
CA ASN A 273 8.60 -17.48 -8.43
C ASN A 273 7.92 -18.34 -7.35
N GLY A 274 6.62 -18.62 -7.48
CA GLY A 274 5.89 -19.51 -6.56
C GLY A 274 5.67 -18.94 -5.15
N GLN A 275 5.73 -17.60 -5.01
CA GLN A 275 5.45 -16.91 -3.75
C GLN A 275 4.00 -17.16 -3.27
N PRO A 276 3.76 -17.14 -1.94
CA PRO A 276 2.43 -17.36 -1.39
C PRO A 276 1.48 -16.22 -1.79
N THR A 277 0.22 -16.54 -2.10
CA THR A 277 -0.79 -15.55 -2.53
C THR A 277 -1.92 -15.36 -1.53
N GLY A 278 -2.09 -16.26 -0.57
CA GLY A 278 -3.25 -16.34 0.30
C GLY A 278 -3.53 -15.10 1.15
N PHE A 279 -2.50 -14.34 1.49
CA PHE A 279 -2.66 -13.08 2.23
C PHE A 279 -3.18 -11.91 1.40
N LEU A 280 -3.01 -11.95 0.08
CA LEU A 280 -3.39 -10.84 -0.81
C LEU A 280 -4.91 -10.65 -0.88
N PRO A 281 -5.73 -11.72 -1.07
CA PRO A 281 -7.18 -11.58 -1.09
C PRO A 281 -7.83 -11.73 0.28
N PHE A 282 -7.07 -11.71 1.38
CA PHE A 282 -7.66 -11.71 2.72
C PHE A 282 -8.40 -10.38 2.94
N ARG A 283 -9.72 -10.46 3.19
CA ARG A 283 -10.62 -9.30 3.23
C ARG A 283 -10.71 -8.64 4.60
N GLY A 284 -10.27 -9.33 5.63
CA GLY A 284 -10.35 -8.85 7.00
C GLY A 284 -9.26 -7.85 7.36
N HIS A 285 -9.17 -7.58 8.65
CA HIS A 285 -8.33 -6.57 9.24
C HIS A 285 -7.03 -7.16 9.79
N TRP A 286 -5.90 -6.58 9.40
CA TRP A 286 -4.57 -6.88 9.90
C TRP A 286 -4.36 -6.19 11.24
N GLY A 287 -4.96 -6.70 12.30
CA GLY A 287 -4.82 -6.18 13.67
C GLY A 287 -6.03 -6.48 14.55
N ASP A 288 -5.97 -5.99 15.79
CA ASP A 288 -7.07 -6.07 16.75
C ASP A 288 -8.31 -5.29 16.27
N PRO A 289 -9.53 -5.66 16.73
CA PRO A 289 -10.67 -4.75 16.64
C PRO A 289 -10.47 -3.55 17.58
N GLN A 290 -11.13 -2.43 17.27
CA GLN A 290 -11.09 -1.23 18.12
C GLN A 290 -11.40 -1.57 19.58
N LEU A 291 -10.57 -1.08 20.51
CA LEU A 291 -10.84 -1.26 21.93
C LEU A 291 -12.14 -0.54 22.35
N PRO A 292 -12.96 -1.15 23.23
CA PRO A 292 -14.18 -0.51 23.70
C PRO A 292 -13.84 0.75 24.50
N ASP A 293 -14.71 1.76 24.43
CA ASP A 293 -14.58 3.01 25.20
C ASP A 293 -14.56 2.79 26.74
N SER A 294 -14.90 1.58 27.20
CA SER A 294 -14.80 1.17 28.61
C SER A 294 -13.42 0.65 29.03
N ASN A 295 -12.48 0.41 28.10
CA ASN A 295 -11.12 0.02 28.43
C ASN A 295 -10.40 1.21 29.10
N ALA A 296 -9.70 0.96 30.21
CA ALA A 296 -9.03 2.00 31.00
C ALA A 296 -7.89 2.73 30.25
N ASN A 297 -7.30 2.08 29.25
CA ASN A 297 -6.25 2.65 28.39
C ASN A 297 -6.82 3.35 27.15
N GLN A 298 -8.14 3.25 26.90
CA GLN A 298 -8.75 3.87 25.73
C GLN A 298 -9.00 5.36 25.99
N VAL A 299 -8.47 6.21 25.12
CA VAL A 299 -8.78 7.64 25.08
C VAL A 299 -9.81 7.86 23.97
N ASN A 300 -10.85 8.63 24.27
CA ASN A 300 -11.81 9.10 23.27
C ASN A 300 -11.81 10.64 23.30
N PHE A 301 -11.36 11.23 22.21
CA PHE A 301 -11.28 12.67 22.05
C PHE A 301 -12.09 13.10 20.82
N PHE A 302 -13.26 13.70 21.05
CA PHE A 302 -14.21 14.10 19.99
C PHE A 302 -14.60 12.97 19.01
N GLY A 303 -14.67 11.72 19.50
CA GLY A 303 -15.00 10.56 18.68
C GLY A 303 -13.80 9.88 18.03
N PHE A 304 -12.60 10.46 18.11
CA PHE A 304 -11.36 9.79 17.75
C PHE A 304 -10.86 8.95 18.92
N ARG A 305 -10.44 7.73 18.64
CA ARG A 305 -9.99 6.77 19.65
C ARG A 305 -8.47 6.67 19.65
N LYS A 306 -7.89 6.36 20.81
CA LYS A 306 -6.49 5.97 20.91
C LYS A 306 -6.22 4.69 20.12
N TYR A 307 -6.83 3.59 20.54
CA TYR A 307 -6.64 2.29 19.92
C TYR A 307 -7.80 1.98 18.98
N THR A 308 -7.51 1.92 17.68
CA THR A 308 -8.48 1.65 16.61
C THR A 308 -8.32 0.25 16.03
N GLY A 309 -9.19 -0.12 15.09
CA GLY A 309 -9.06 -1.39 14.37
C GLY A 309 -7.91 -1.34 13.37
N GLY A 310 -7.22 -2.47 13.18
CA GLY A 310 -6.20 -2.59 12.12
C GLY A 310 -6.78 -2.42 10.71
N PRO A 311 -5.96 -2.10 9.70
CA PRO A 311 -6.43 -1.86 8.34
C PRO A 311 -6.70 -3.16 7.58
N THR A 312 -7.44 -3.05 6.48
CA THR A 312 -7.59 -4.11 5.48
C THR A 312 -6.32 -4.30 4.64
N GLY A 313 -6.22 -5.45 3.97
CA GLY A 313 -5.06 -5.83 3.17
C GLY A 313 -4.95 -5.16 1.78
N PRO A 314 -3.95 -5.55 0.97
CA PRO A 314 -3.66 -4.93 -0.32
C PRO A 314 -4.80 -4.93 -1.34
N GLU A 315 -5.65 -5.97 -1.38
CA GLU A 315 -6.76 -6.03 -2.35
C GLU A 315 -7.78 -4.90 -2.17
N ASP A 316 -7.98 -4.41 -0.94
CA ASP A 316 -8.93 -3.34 -0.62
C ASP A 316 -8.44 -1.95 -1.09
N LYS A 317 -7.18 -1.84 -1.53
CA LYS A 317 -6.55 -0.57 -1.94
C LYS A 317 -6.86 -0.18 -3.39
N ASN A 318 -7.97 -0.68 -3.92
CA ASN A 318 -8.53 -0.37 -5.24
C ASN A 318 -7.51 -0.54 -6.39
N LEU A 319 -6.97 -1.74 -6.54
CA LEU A 319 -5.91 -2.06 -7.51
C LEU A 319 -6.32 -1.79 -8.98
N ASN A 320 -7.63 -1.82 -9.27
CA ASN A 320 -8.19 -1.49 -10.58
C ASN A 320 -8.75 -0.05 -10.70
N ARG A 321 -8.30 0.90 -9.87
CA ARG A 321 -8.75 2.30 -9.97
C ARG A 321 -8.52 2.91 -11.36
N SER A 322 -9.49 3.65 -11.89
CA SER A 322 -9.36 4.28 -13.22
C SER A 322 -8.34 5.42 -13.20
N GLU A 323 -8.36 6.23 -12.14
CA GLU A 323 -7.46 7.36 -11.93
C GLU A 323 -6.26 6.98 -11.04
N VAL A 324 -5.28 7.87 -10.95
CA VAL A 324 -4.10 7.68 -10.09
C VAL A 324 -4.47 7.75 -8.61
N CYS A 325 -5.48 8.55 -8.24
CA CYS A 325 -5.94 8.72 -6.87
C CYS A 325 -6.94 7.63 -6.47
N GLN A 326 -6.97 7.29 -5.17
CA GLN A 326 -7.97 6.36 -4.62
C GLN A 326 -9.35 7.00 -4.46
N SER A 327 -9.41 8.33 -4.32
CA SER A 327 -10.62 9.12 -4.09
C SER A 327 -10.92 10.07 -5.25
N SER A 328 -12.16 10.58 -5.28
CA SER A 328 -12.63 11.56 -6.26
C SER A 328 -13.00 12.86 -5.55
N PRO A 329 -12.65 14.05 -6.08
CA PRO A 329 -11.94 14.26 -7.35
C PRO A 329 -10.47 13.83 -7.27
N CYS A 330 -9.93 13.28 -8.36
CA CYS A 330 -8.50 13.00 -8.45
C CYS A 330 -7.74 14.24 -8.90
N VAL A 331 -6.86 14.73 -8.04
CA VAL A 331 -5.97 15.86 -8.32
C VAL A 331 -4.55 15.32 -8.40
N VAL A 332 -3.91 15.53 -9.55
CA VAL A 332 -2.49 15.21 -9.77
C VAL A 332 -1.73 16.52 -9.83
N PHE A 333 -0.91 16.79 -8.82
CA PHE A 333 -0.11 18.02 -8.76
C PHE A 333 1.03 17.96 -9.78
N ASP A 334 1.21 19.05 -10.52
CA ASP A 334 2.25 19.22 -11.56
C ASP A 334 3.34 20.21 -11.14
N ILE A 335 3.35 20.60 -9.86
CA ILE A 335 4.36 21.44 -9.22
C ILE A 335 5.14 20.65 -8.19
N HIS A 336 6.39 21.07 -7.96
CA HIS A 336 7.24 20.46 -6.96
C HIS A 336 6.55 20.48 -5.58
N PRO A 337 6.56 19.37 -4.81
CA PRO A 337 5.85 19.29 -3.54
C PRO A 337 6.20 20.41 -2.55
N LEU A 338 7.47 20.83 -2.48
CA LEU A 338 7.90 21.94 -1.62
C LEU A 338 7.20 23.27 -1.93
N HIS A 339 6.70 23.46 -3.16
CA HIS A 339 6.00 24.68 -3.57
C HIS A 339 4.48 24.58 -3.38
N LEU A 340 3.94 23.48 -2.84
CA LEU A 340 2.49 23.39 -2.53
C LEU A 340 2.07 24.37 -1.42
N THR A 341 3.03 24.90 -0.67
CA THR A 341 2.80 25.79 0.47
C THR A 341 2.99 27.28 0.14
N GLU A 342 3.37 27.60 -1.11
CA GLU A 342 3.56 28.97 -1.63
C GLU A 342 2.30 29.52 -2.32
#